data_AF-A0A955EB19-F1
#
_entry.id   AF-A0A955EB19-F1
#
_cell.length_a   1.000
_cell.length_b   1.000
_cell.length_c   1.000
_cell.angle_alpha   90.00
_cell.angle_beta   90.00
_cell.angle_gamma   90.00
#
_symmetry.space_group_name_H-M   'P 1'
#
loop_
_entity.id
_entity.type
_entity.pdbx_description
1 polymer ?
#
loop_
_entity_poly.entity_id
_entity_poly.type
_entity_poly.pdbx_seq_one_letter_code
_entity_poly.pdbx_strand_id
1 'polypeptide(L)'
;LASQAIGVRDEMDYQMQERLRELLRDLENCVINGVASGSSPQGSSTVRRTMNGILAQLTTNVFEPGVGPIPPGKGAGQDELSEIVLNAAMKEIWEQSNGTVDLLVMSAAQKRKLNSFIGETRGFSAGDTVFRDLVSQYVSDFGVTRVVMSRWMPDDKILMLDSSRIDVLPLAGRSFHMKRLAATGDSESAQVIGEYTLELRNEGAHGVLQGLA
;
A
#
# COMPACT_ATOMS: atom_id res chain seq x y z
N LEU A 1 31.01 13.88 34.57
CA LEU A 1 30.41 13.17 33.41
C LEU A 1 30.84 11.70 33.51
N ALA A 2 30.12 10.89 34.29
CA ALA A 2 30.61 9.58 34.76
C ALA A 2 30.14 8.37 33.93
N SER A 3 29.31 8.56 32.91
CA SER A 3 29.08 7.56 31.88
C SER A 3 28.58 8.25 30.63
N GLN A 4 29.33 8.14 29.54
CA GLN A 4 28.84 8.51 28.23
C GLN A 4 28.22 7.24 27.65
N ALA A 5 26.91 7.24 27.39
CA ALA A 5 26.27 6.12 26.72
C ALA A 5 26.88 5.97 25.33
N ILE A 6 27.66 4.92 25.10
CA ILE A 6 28.25 4.63 23.79
C ILE A 6 27.15 4.03 22.92
N GLY A 7 26.71 4.76 21.89
CA GLY A 7 25.78 4.26 20.87
C GLY A 7 24.51 5.10 20.68
N VAL A 8 24.00 5.76 21.73
CA VAL A 8 22.80 6.61 21.66
C VAL A 8 23.10 7.97 22.29
N ARG A 9 22.98 9.04 21.50
CA ARG A 9 23.29 10.41 21.94
C ARG A 9 22.23 10.96 22.90
N ASP A 10 20.97 10.63 22.63
CA ASP A 10 19.80 10.95 23.48
C ASP A 10 18.80 9.80 23.36
N GLU A 11 18.55 9.10 24.47
CA GLU A 11 17.65 7.94 24.52
C GLU A 11 16.21 8.34 24.22
N MET A 12 15.79 9.53 24.66
CA MET A 12 14.43 10.01 24.42
C MET A 12 14.20 10.21 22.92
N ASP A 13 15.14 10.86 22.23
CA ASP A 13 15.07 11.07 20.78
C ASP A 13 15.05 9.75 20.00
N TYR A 14 15.85 8.77 20.43
CA TYR A 14 15.86 7.44 19.82
C TYR A 14 14.49 6.75 19.96
N GLN A 15 13.94 6.71 21.17
CA GLN A 15 12.62 6.10 21.41
C GLN A 15 11.52 6.82 20.62
N MET A 16 11.59 8.16 20.49
CA MET A 16 10.64 8.92 19.69
C MET A 16 10.71 8.58 18.21
N GLN A 17 11.91 8.41 17.65
CA GLN A 17 12.08 8.01 16.25
C GLN A 17 11.53 6.61 15.98
N GLU A 18 11.77 5.66 16.88
CA GLU A 18 11.24 4.30 16.75
C GLU A 18 9.71 4.29 16.83
N ARG A 19 9.10 5.04 17.76
CA ARG A 19 7.63 5.17 17.83
C ARG A 19 7.03 5.86 16.62
N LEU A 20 7.70 6.87 16.06
CA LEU A 20 7.24 7.51 14.83
C LEU A 20 7.29 6.53 13.63
N ARG A 21 8.35 5.72 13.52
CA ARG A 21 8.47 4.68 12.48
C ARG A 21 7.39 3.61 12.62
N GLU A 22 7.10 3.19 13.84
CA GLU A 22 6.01 2.26 14.16
C GLU A 22 4.65 2.85 13.73
N LEU A 23 4.35 4.11 14.10
CA LEU A 23 3.12 4.78 13.71
C LEU A 23 2.98 4.97 12.20
N LEU A 24 4.07 5.27 11.48
CA LEU A 24 4.03 5.35 10.02
C LEU A 24 3.73 3.99 9.37
N ARG A 25 4.30 2.92 9.91
CA ARG A 25 4.05 1.56 9.44
C ARG A 25 2.61 1.13 9.73
N ASP A 26 2.07 1.50 10.89
CA ASP A 26 0.67 1.24 11.23
C ASP A 26 -0.29 2.08 10.39
N LEU A 27 0.09 3.32 10.06
CA LEU A 27 -0.67 4.17 9.15
C LEU A 27 -0.75 3.54 7.75
N GLU A 28 0.35 2.99 7.23
CA GLU A 28 0.35 2.27 5.95
C GLU A 28 -0.65 1.10 5.95
N ASN A 29 -0.67 0.30 7.02
CA ASN A 29 -1.64 -0.78 7.17
C ASN A 29 -3.08 -0.25 7.19
N CYS A 30 -3.33 0.82 7.94
CA CYS A 30 -4.66 1.43 8.03
C CYS A 30 -5.11 2.04 6.69
N VAL A 31 -4.19 2.61 5.90
CA VAL A 31 -4.49 3.15 4.56
C VAL A 31 -4.89 2.03 3.60
N ILE A 32 -4.23 0.88 3.64
CA ILE A 32 -4.51 -0.22 2.70
C ILE A 32 -5.72 -1.04 3.16
N ASN A 33 -5.70 -1.54 4.41
CA ASN A 33 -6.63 -2.53 4.94
C ASN A 33 -7.67 -1.96 5.92
N GLY A 34 -7.68 -0.64 6.15
CA GLY A 34 -8.62 -0.01 7.09
C GLY A 34 -10.08 -0.31 6.73
N VAL A 35 -10.92 -0.46 7.74
CA VAL A 35 -12.37 -0.63 7.58
C VAL A 35 -13.07 0.36 8.49
N ALA A 36 -14.03 1.10 7.95
CA ALA A 36 -14.84 2.02 8.73
C ALA A 36 -15.68 1.26 9.79
N SER A 37 -15.82 1.86 10.98
CA SER A 37 -16.65 1.29 12.04
C SER A 37 -18.12 1.24 11.59
N GLY A 38 -18.70 0.04 11.55
CA GLY A 38 -20.05 -0.18 11.03
C GLY A 38 -21.20 0.30 11.93
N SER A 39 -20.93 0.67 13.19
CA SER A 39 -21.97 1.01 14.18
C SER A 39 -21.94 2.47 14.66
N SER A 40 -20.76 3.09 14.73
CA SER A 40 -20.63 4.50 15.12
C SER A 40 -19.32 5.11 14.58
N PRO A 41 -19.39 5.95 13.52
CA PRO A 41 -18.22 6.65 12.99
C PRO A 41 -17.57 7.61 14.01
N GLN A 42 -18.35 8.10 14.98
CA GLN A 42 -17.89 9.02 16.01
C GLN A 42 -17.14 8.32 17.16
N GLY A 43 -17.15 6.98 17.22
CA GLY A 43 -16.54 6.18 18.27
C GLY A 43 -17.24 6.29 19.63
N SER A 44 -16.97 5.34 20.52
CA SER A 44 -17.46 5.32 21.91
C SER A 44 -16.36 4.84 22.86
N SER A 45 -16.65 4.72 24.16
CA SER A 45 -15.71 4.10 25.12
C SER A 45 -15.35 2.65 24.78
N THR A 46 -16.17 1.98 23.98
CA THR A 46 -15.98 0.58 23.54
C THR A 46 -15.70 0.45 22.04
N VAL A 47 -16.03 1.47 21.23
CA VAL A 47 -15.88 1.45 19.78
C VAL A 47 -14.76 2.40 19.36
N ARG A 48 -13.70 1.86 18.77
CA ARG A 48 -12.59 2.66 18.22
C ARG A 48 -13.03 3.41 16.97
N ARG A 49 -12.49 4.62 16.78
CA ARG A 49 -12.58 5.33 15.50
C ARG A 49 -11.63 4.68 14.51
N THR A 50 -12.12 4.33 13.34
CA THR A 50 -11.35 3.75 12.25
C THR A 50 -11.71 4.45 10.95
N MET A 51 -10.75 4.53 10.02
CA MET A 51 -10.97 5.05 8.68
C MET A 51 -11.16 3.90 7.69
N ASN A 52 -11.85 4.17 6.58
CA ASN A 52 -11.90 3.22 5.48
C ASN A 52 -10.58 3.27 4.71
N GLY A 53 -9.99 2.11 4.45
CA GLY A 53 -8.79 1.97 3.62
C GLY A 53 -9.15 1.84 2.14
N ILE A 54 -8.14 1.86 1.28
CA ILE A 54 -8.28 1.80 -0.18
C ILE A 54 -9.09 0.57 -0.58
N LEU A 55 -8.75 -0.61 -0.05
CA LEU A 55 -9.42 -1.87 -0.43
C LEU A 55 -10.92 -1.86 -0.13
N ALA A 56 -11.32 -1.28 1.00
CA ALA A 56 -12.72 -1.22 1.41
C ALA A 56 -13.49 -0.04 0.78
N GLN A 57 -12.80 0.90 0.13
CA GLN A 57 -13.41 1.97 -0.66
C GLN A 57 -13.66 1.54 -2.12
N LEU A 58 -12.95 0.53 -2.62
CA LEU A 58 -13.17 -0.03 -3.96
C LEU A 58 -14.31 -1.05 -3.93
N THR A 59 -15.39 -0.74 -4.65
CA THR A 59 -16.62 -1.54 -4.73
C THR A 59 -17.03 -1.82 -6.18
N THR A 60 -16.75 -0.90 -7.10
CA THR A 60 -17.12 -0.97 -8.51
C THR A 60 -16.06 -1.72 -9.33
N ASN A 61 -14.80 -1.32 -9.17
CA ASN A 61 -13.65 -1.91 -9.86
C ASN A 61 -12.99 -3.01 -9.04
N VAL A 62 -13.75 -4.07 -8.79
CA VAL A 62 -13.28 -5.29 -8.14
C VAL A 62 -13.27 -6.40 -9.17
N PHE A 63 -12.06 -6.79 -9.58
CA PHE A 63 -11.82 -7.74 -10.66
C PHE A 63 -11.34 -9.08 -10.11
N GLU A 64 -11.80 -10.18 -10.72
CA GLU A 64 -11.41 -11.54 -10.38
C GLU A 64 -11.06 -12.32 -11.66
N PRO A 65 -9.98 -13.13 -11.66
CA PRO A 65 -9.65 -13.97 -12.80
C PRO A 65 -10.82 -14.87 -13.21
N GLY A 66 -11.15 -14.89 -14.50
CA GLY A 66 -12.21 -15.74 -15.05
C GLY A 66 -13.64 -15.27 -14.76
N VAL A 67 -13.83 -14.06 -14.21
CA VAL A 67 -15.14 -13.48 -13.91
C VAL A 67 -15.38 -12.22 -14.73
N GLY A 68 -16.58 -12.11 -15.31
CA GLY A 68 -17.00 -10.92 -16.05
C GLY A 68 -16.12 -10.66 -17.28
N PRO A 69 -15.59 -9.44 -17.47
CA PRO A 69 -14.72 -9.11 -18.61
C PRO A 69 -13.28 -9.64 -18.46
N ILE A 70 -12.93 -10.20 -17.31
CA ILE A 70 -11.56 -10.62 -16.99
C ILE A 70 -11.34 -12.07 -17.44
N PRO A 71 -10.36 -12.33 -18.33
CA PRO A 71 -10.02 -13.68 -18.76
C PRO A 71 -9.55 -14.56 -17.58
N PRO A 72 -9.59 -15.89 -17.73
CA PRO A 72 -8.99 -16.79 -16.73
C PRO A 72 -7.47 -16.55 -16.62
N GLY A 73 -6.95 -16.73 -15.40
CA GLY A 73 -5.52 -16.69 -15.09
C GLY A 73 -4.77 -17.94 -15.55
N LYS A 74 -3.49 -18.02 -15.18
CA LYS A 74 -2.66 -19.21 -15.43
C LYS A 74 -2.84 -20.26 -14.33
N GLY A 75 -2.14 -21.39 -14.46
CA GLY A 75 -2.12 -22.45 -13.46
C GLY A 75 -3.32 -23.40 -13.54
N ALA A 76 -3.28 -24.46 -12.72
CA ALA A 76 -4.36 -25.44 -12.65
C ALA A 76 -5.68 -24.84 -12.10
N GLY A 77 -5.57 -23.82 -11.25
CA GLY A 77 -6.70 -23.09 -10.67
C GLY A 77 -7.25 -21.96 -11.56
N GLN A 78 -6.58 -21.59 -12.65
CA GLN A 78 -6.94 -20.47 -13.53
C GLN A 78 -7.04 -19.12 -12.79
N ASP A 79 -6.30 -18.99 -11.70
CA ASP A 79 -6.30 -17.88 -10.73
C ASP A 79 -4.90 -17.26 -10.56
N GLU A 80 -3.89 -17.75 -11.28
CA GLU A 80 -2.56 -17.14 -11.25
C GLU A 80 -2.51 -15.86 -12.08
N LEU A 81 -1.83 -14.86 -11.54
CA LEU A 81 -1.53 -13.60 -12.22
C LEU A 81 -0.89 -13.85 -13.60
N SER A 82 -1.47 -13.26 -14.64
CA SER A 82 -0.97 -13.31 -16.01
C SER A 82 -1.05 -11.95 -16.68
N GLU A 83 -0.23 -11.73 -17.71
CA GLU A 83 -0.20 -10.46 -18.46
C GLU A 83 -1.57 -10.11 -19.03
N ILE A 84 -2.28 -11.13 -19.53
CA ILE A 84 -3.63 -11.00 -20.09
C ILE A 84 -4.62 -10.54 -19.02
N VAL A 85 -4.58 -11.14 -17.83
CA VAL A 85 -5.46 -10.76 -16.71
C VAL A 85 -5.18 -9.33 -16.25
N LEU A 86 -3.91 -8.97 -16.07
CA LEU A 86 -3.51 -7.64 -15.61
C LEU A 86 -3.90 -6.56 -16.64
N ASN A 87 -3.61 -6.80 -17.93
CA ASN A 87 -3.97 -5.88 -19.01
C ASN A 87 -5.49 -5.75 -19.17
N ALA A 88 -6.26 -6.84 -19.03
CA ALA A 88 -7.71 -6.78 -19.05
C ALA A 88 -8.26 -5.94 -17.89
N ALA A 89 -7.73 -6.08 -16.67
CA ALA A 89 -8.16 -5.27 -15.55
C ALA A 89 -7.82 -3.77 -15.75
N MET A 90 -6.65 -3.44 -16.28
CA MET A 90 -6.30 -2.06 -16.63
C MET A 90 -7.18 -1.50 -17.76
N LYS A 91 -7.56 -2.32 -18.74
CA LYS A 91 -8.49 -1.94 -19.81
C LYS A 91 -9.83 -1.51 -19.22
N GLU A 92 -10.39 -2.30 -18.31
CA GLU A 92 -11.68 -1.99 -17.68
C GLU A 92 -11.62 -0.67 -16.90
N ILE A 93 -10.54 -0.43 -16.15
CA ILE A 93 -10.35 0.85 -15.44
C ILE A 93 -10.25 2.02 -16.45
N TRP A 94 -9.55 1.83 -17.56
CA TRP A 94 -9.41 2.84 -18.61
C TRP A 94 -10.71 3.11 -19.38
N GLU A 95 -11.56 2.10 -19.58
CA GLU A 95 -12.88 2.29 -20.21
C GLU A 95 -13.87 2.97 -19.26
N GLN A 96 -13.80 2.68 -17.97
CA GLN A 96 -14.68 3.25 -16.95
C GLN A 96 -14.25 4.65 -16.47
N SER A 97 -12.96 4.95 -16.54
CA SER A 97 -12.41 6.25 -16.15
C SER A 97 -11.58 6.83 -17.28
N ASN A 98 -11.76 8.12 -17.57
CA ASN A 98 -10.89 8.86 -18.49
C ASN A 98 -9.50 9.15 -17.87
N GLY A 99 -8.93 8.20 -17.11
CA GLY A 99 -7.67 8.28 -16.39
C GLY A 99 -6.82 7.03 -16.64
N THR A 100 -5.53 7.12 -16.35
CA THR A 100 -4.57 6.02 -16.52
C THR A 100 -4.05 5.57 -15.17
N VAL A 101 -4.00 4.27 -14.95
CA VAL A 101 -3.32 3.68 -13.78
C VAL A 101 -1.82 3.96 -13.92
N ASP A 102 -1.20 4.49 -12.87
CA ASP A 102 0.24 4.81 -12.83
C ASP A 102 0.98 4.08 -11.70
N LEU A 103 0.25 3.43 -10.78
CA LEU A 103 0.79 2.78 -9.60
C LEU A 103 0.15 1.40 -9.39
N LEU A 104 0.99 0.37 -9.35
CA LEU A 104 0.63 -0.96 -8.91
C LEU A 104 1.17 -1.20 -7.51
N VAL A 105 0.30 -1.49 -6.54
CA VAL A 105 0.70 -1.90 -5.18
C VAL A 105 0.37 -3.37 -4.99
N MET A 106 1.38 -4.16 -4.63
CA MET A 106 1.25 -5.62 -4.52
C MET A 106 2.07 -6.19 -3.38
N SER A 107 1.79 -7.43 -2.99
CA SER A 107 2.61 -8.17 -2.05
C SER A 107 3.87 -8.74 -2.72
N ALA A 108 4.77 -9.30 -1.91
CA ALA A 108 5.95 -9.99 -2.43
C ALA A 108 5.60 -11.22 -3.29
N ALA A 109 4.51 -11.93 -2.97
CA ALA A 109 4.07 -13.10 -3.73
C ALA A 109 3.68 -12.72 -5.16
N GLN A 110 2.81 -11.72 -5.30
CA GLN A 110 2.37 -11.24 -6.61
C GLN A 110 3.49 -10.54 -7.39
N LYS A 111 4.43 -9.87 -6.70
CA LYS A 111 5.62 -9.31 -7.36
C LYS A 111 6.44 -10.38 -8.07
N ARG A 112 6.61 -11.55 -7.46
CA ARG A 112 7.38 -12.65 -8.08
C ARG A 112 6.69 -13.16 -9.35
N LYS A 113 5.36 -13.24 -9.36
CA LYS A 113 4.57 -13.59 -10.55
C LYS A 113 4.64 -12.52 -11.63
N LEU A 114 4.65 -11.24 -11.24
CA LEU A 114 4.86 -10.15 -12.19
C LEU A 114 6.26 -10.21 -12.83
N ASN A 115 7.29 -10.53 -12.05
CA ASN A 115 8.65 -10.68 -12.61
C ASN A 115 8.74 -11.82 -13.62
N SER A 116 7.94 -12.89 -13.48
CA SER A 116 7.92 -13.98 -14.47
C SER A 116 7.21 -13.62 -15.78
N PHE A 117 6.62 -12.42 -15.89
CA PHE A 117 6.08 -11.91 -17.15
C PHE A 117 7.19 -11.57 -18.15
N ILE A 118 8.40 -11.26 -17.67
CA ILE A 118 9.55 -11.07 -18.54
C ILE A 118 9.80 -12.39 -19.27
N GLY A 119 9.48 -12.42 -20.58
CA GLY A 119 9.79 -13.54 -21.46
C GLY A 119 11.29 -13.86 -21.49
N GLU A 120 11.64 -15.02 -22.06
CA GLU A 120 13.01 -15.58 -22.04
C GLU A 120 14.12 -14.69 -22.61
N THR A 121 13.79 -13.55 -23.25
CA THR A 121 14.76 -12.60 -23.78
C THR A 121 15.41 -11.78 -22.66
N ARG A 122 16.40 -12.39 -22.02
CA ARG A 122 17.26 -11.77 -21.01
C ARG A 122 18.48 -11.17 -21.70
N GLY A 123 18.62 -9.85 -21.67
CA GLY A 123 19.85 -9.19 -22.08
C GLY A 123 20.91 -9.38 -21.00
N PHE A 124 21.86 -10.30 -21.21
CA PHE A 124 23.06 -10.40 -20.38
C PHE A 124 24.20 -9.67 -21.08
N SER A 125 24.82 -8.70 -20.40
CA SER A 125 26.04 -8.06 -20.90
C SER A 125 27.27 -8.79 -20.35
N ALA A 126 28.30 -8.97 -21.19
CA ALA A 126 29.56 -9.56 -20.77
C ALA A 126 30.27 -8.60 -19.77
N GLY A 127 30.02 -8.80 -18.48
CA GLY A 127 30.50 -7.94 -17.39
C GLY A 127 29.57 -7.89 -16.17
N ASP A 128 28.34 -8.39 -16.29
CA ASP A 128 27.40 -8.41 -15.17
C ASP A 128 27.80 -9.45 -14.12
N THR A 129 28.22 -8.99 -12.94
CA THR A 129 28.54 -9.83 -11.77
C THR A 129 27.34 -10.00 -10.82
N VAL A 130 26.23 -9.33 -11.10
CA VAL A 130 25.01 -9.34 -10.27
C VAL A 130 23.80 -9.66 -11.14
N PHE A 131 23.08 -10.72 -10.78
CA PHE A 131 21.79 -11.05 -11.40
C PHE A 131 20.70 -10.08 -10.92
N ARG A 132 20.04 -9.37 -11.85
CA ARG A 132 18.95 -8.43 -11.56
C ARG A 132 17.70 -8.84 -12.32
N ASP A 133 16.69 -9.31 -11.59
CA ASP A 133 15.37 -9.67 -12.13
C ASP A 133 14.31 -8.87 -11.36
N LEU A 134 14.23 -7.58 -11.69
CA LEU A 134 13.41 -6.61 -10.96
C LEU A 134 12.61 -5.77 -11.96
N VAL A 135 11.31 -6.04 -12.07
CA VAL A 135 10.39 -5.14 -12.80
C VAL A 135 10.06 -3.95 -11.90
N SER A 136 10.71 -2.80 -12.11
CA SER A 136 10.35 -1.56 -11.39
C SER A 136 9.19 -0.81 -12.03
N GLN A 137 9.01 -0.98 -13.33
CA GLN A 137 7.95 -0.38 -14.13
C GLN A 137 7.37 -1.44 -15.05
N TYR A 138 6.05 -1.45 -15.18
CA TYR A 138 5.32 -2.30 -16.10
C TYR A 138 4.65 -1.41 -17.15
N VAL A 139 4.97 -1.66 -18.41
CA VAL A 139 4.42 -0.92 -19.55
C VAL A 139 3.37 -1.79 -20.21
N SER A 140 2.14 -1.31 -20.25
CA SER A 140 1.02 -1.96 -20.94
C SER A 140 0.51 -1.07 -22.06
N ASP A 141 -0.42 -1.60 -22.86
CA ASP A 141 -1.14 -0.83 -23.87
C ASP A 141 -1.96 0.34 -23.28
N PHE A 142 -2.22 0.31 -21.97
CA PHE A 142 -3.06 1.29 -21.25
C PHE A 142 -2.25 2.30 -20.42
N GLY A 143 -0.92 2.18 -20.38
CA GLY A 143 -0.05 3.13 -19.71
C GLY A 143 1.21 2.54 -19.09
N VAL A 144 2.02 3.42 -18.50
CA VAL A 144 3.22 3.04 -17.74
C VAL A 144 2.88 3.05 -16.25
N THR A 145 3.04 1.91 -15.61
CA THR A 145 2.76 1.75 -14.18
C THR A 145 4.04 1.49 -13.41
N ARG A 146 4.22 2.20 -12.28
CA ARG A 146 5.28 1.93 -11.32
C ARG A 146 4.83 0.83 -10.36
N VAL A 147 5.71 -0.13 -10.10
CA VAL A 147 5.42 -1.24 -9.19
C VAL A 147 6.00 -0.94 -7.81
N VAL A 148 5.14 -0.92 -6.80
CA VAL A 148 5.48 -0.76 -5.39
C VAL A 148 5.05 -2.00 -4.62
N MET A 149 5.93 -2.46 -3.73
CA MET A 149 5.60 -3.53 -2.80
C MET A 149 5.24 -2.97 -1.44
N SER A 150 4.15 -3.48 -0.86
CA SER A 150 3.81 -3.25 0.55
C SER A 150 3.67 -4.58 1.26
N ARG A 151 4.12 -4.63 2.52
CA ARG A 151 3.97 -5.82 3.39
C ARG A 151 2.54 -6.01 3.88
N TRP A 152 1.75 -4.95 3.86
CA TRP A 152 0.38 -4.96 4.32
C TRP A 152 -0.60 -5.32 3.20
N MET A 153 -0.14 -5.37 1.96
CA MET A 153 -0.96 -5.80 0.85
C MET A 153 -1.25 -7.31 0.95
N PRO A 154 -2.52 -7.74 0.91
CA PRO A 154 -2.87 -9.17 0.90
C PRO A 154 -2.24 -9.90 -0.29
N ASP A 155 -1.83 -11.15 -0.06
CA ASP A 155 -1.17 -11.94 -1.10
C ASP A 155 -2.08 -12.30 -2.28
N ASP A 156 -3.41 -12.29 -2.09
CA ASP A 156 -4.40 -12.60 -3.12
C ASP A 156 -4.85 -11.39 -3.94
N LYS A 157 -4.28 -10.20 -3.69
CA LYS A 157 -4.76 -8.93 -4.28
C LYS A 157 -3.64 -8.08 -4.87
N ILE A 158 -4.00 -7.30 -5.89
CA ILE A 158 -3.17 -6.25 -6.50
C ILE A 158 -4.01 -4.98 -6.63
N LEU A 159 -3.51 -3.87 -6.10
CA LEU A 159 -4.10 -2.56 -6.25
C LEU A 159 -3.56 -1.86 -7.49
N MET A 160 -4.46 -1.33 -8.30
CA MET A 160 -4.20 -0.49 -9.46
C MET A 160 -4.71 0.91 -9.16
N LEU A 161 -3.82 1.89 -9.07
CA LEU A 161 -4.13 3.22 -8.60
C LEU A 161 -3.65 4.31 -9.56
N ASP A 162 -4.39 5.42 -9.61
CA ASP A 162 -3.96 6.72 -10.15
C ASP A 162 -3.44 7.59 -8.98
N SER A 163 -2.13 7.78 -8.89
CA SER A 163 -1.49 8.51 -7.79
C SER A 163 -1.89 9.98 -7.71
N SER A 164 -2.44 10.57 -8.79
CA SER A 164 -2.93 11.96 -8.78
C SER A 164 -4.26 12.14 -8.04
N ARG A 165 -4.95 11.04 -7.73
CA ARG A 165 -6.31 11.02 -7.15
C ARG A 165 -6.39 10.42 -5.74
N ILE A 166 -5.24 10.07 -5.17
CA ILE A 166 -5.12 9.56 -3.81
C ILE A 166 -4.25 10.48 -2.98
N ASP A 167 -4.72 10.83 -1.79
CA ASP A 167 -3.92 11.55 -0.81
C ASP A 167 -4.17 11.02 0.61
N VAL A 168 -3.15 11.10 1.46
CA VAL A 168 -3.22 10.74 2.88
C VAL A 168 -2.98 11.99 3.71
N LEU A 169 -4.06 12.56 4.20
CA LEU A 169 -4.07 13.90 4.79
C LEU A 169 -4.26 13.81 6.31
N PRO A 170 -3.50 14.60 7.09
CA PRO A 170 -3.77 14.73 8.51
C PRO A 170 -5.05 15.53 8.74
N LEU A 171 -5.77 15.22 9.82
CA LEU A 171 -6.80 16.12 10.33
C LEU A 171 -6.16 17.48 10.63
N ALA A 172 -6.83 18.58 10.27
CA ALA A 172 -6.27 19.92 10.38
C ALA A 172 -5.66 20.19 11.77
N GLY A 173 -4.36 20.50 11.81
CA GLY A 173 -3.62 20.77 13.05
C GLY A 173 -3.25 19.54 13.88
N ARG A 174 -3.48 18.31 13.37
CA ARG A 174 -3.18 17.04 14.06
C ARG A 174 -2.30 16.12 13.23
N SER A 175 -1.36 16.68 12.47
CA SER A 175 -0.24 15.91 11.90
C SER A 175 0.61 15.28 13.01
N PHE A 176 1.44 14.29 12.67
CA PHE A 176 2.32 13.67 13.65
C PHE A 176 3.18 14.71 14.36
N HIS A 177 3.04 14.79 15.69
CA HIS A 177 3.85 15.62 16.55
C HIS A 177 4.02 14.98 17.92
N MET A 178 5.13 15.31 18.57
CA MET A 178 5.36 14.93 19.96
C MET A 178 4.65 15.92 20.89
N LYS A 179 3.93 15.39 21.88
CA LYS A 179 3.45 16.13 23.04
C LYS A 179 4.10 15.57 24.30
N ARG A 180 4.92 16.37 24.98
CA ARG A 180 5.48 16.01 26.30
C ARG A 180 4.36 15.97 27.34
N LEU A 181 4.39 14.96 28.19
CA LEU A 181 3.52 14.83 29.35
C LEU A 181 4.18 15.49 30.57
N ALA A 182 3.40 15.77 31.60
CA ALA A 182 3.96 16.26 32.86
C ALA A 182 4.93 15.22 33.44
N ALA A 183 6.08 15.69 33.90
CA ALA A 183 7.06 14.83 34.56
C ALA A 183 6.46 14.23 35.84
N THR A 184 6.73 12.95 36.09
CA THR A 184 6.31 12.27 37.32
C THR A 184 7.55 11.91 38.12
N GLY A 185 7.90 12.74 39.11
CA GLY A 185 9.20 12.67 39.76
C GLY A 185 10.34 12.94 38.76
N ASP A 186 11.35 12.08 38.75
CA ASP A 186 12.49 12.15 37.82
C ASP A 186 12.22 11.45 36.47
N SER A 187 10.98 11.00 36.22
CA SER A 187 10.61 10.39 34.94
C SER A 187 10.03 11.39 33.96
N GLU A 188 10.57 11.39 32.73
CA GLU A 188 10.00 12.10 31.59
C GLU A 188 9.16 11.13 30.74
N SER A 189 8.06 11.63 30.18
CA SER A 189 7.20 10.86 29.29
C SER A 189 6.65 11.76 28.19
N ALA A 190 6.48 11.22 26.99
CA ALA A 190 5.85 11.91 25.87
C ALA A 190 4.95 10.96 25.10
N GLN A 191 4.01 11.54 24.36
CA GLN A 191 3.14 10.83 23.44
C GLN A 191 3.33 11.39 22.04
N VAL A 192 3.35 10.51 21.04
CA VAL A 192 3.31 10.88 19.63
C VAL A 192 1.86 10.81 19.18
N ILE A 193 1.32 11.93 18.71
CA ILE A 193 -0.09 12.05 18.31
C ILE A 193 -0.12 12.41 16.84
N GLY A 194 -0.95 11.71 16.07
CA GLY A 194 -1.31 12.09 14.72
C GLY A 194 -2.63 11.44 14.33
N GLU A 195 -3.46 12.19 13.64
CA GLU A 195 -4.74 11.71 13.10
C GLU A 195 -4.72 11.93 11.60
N TYR A 196 -4.85 10.84 10.83
CA TYR A 196 -4.80 10.85 9.38
C TYR A 196 -6.05 10.20 8.80
N THR A 197 -6.43 10.63 7.61
CA THR A 197 -7.48 10.03 6.80
C THR A 197 -7.01 9.82 5.38
N LEU A 198 -7.63 8.88 4.68
CA LEU A 198 -7.46 8.66 3.25
C LEU A 198 -8.49 9.49 2.48
N GLU A 199 -8.02 10.23 1.48
CA GLU A 199 -8.85 10.84 0.45
C GLU A 199 -8.68 10.04 -0.86
N LEU A 200 -9.74 9.35 -1.27
CA LEU A 200 -9.82 8.65 -2.56
C LEU A 200 -10.80 9.40 -3.45
N ARG A 201 -10.28 10.01 -4.52
CA ARG A 201 -11.10 10.75 -5.49
C ARG A 201 -11.40 9.88 -6.68
N ASN A 202 -12.65 9.86 -7.12
CA ASN A 202 -13.09 9.11 -8.31
C ASN A 202 -12.67 7.63 -8.25
N GLU A 203 -13.42 6.83 -7.50
CA GLU A 203 -13.19 5.39 -7.34
C GLU A 203 -12.95 4.65 -8.67
N GLY A 204 -13.66 5.04 -9.74
CA GLY A 204 -13.53 4.42 -11.07
C GLY A 204 -12.14 4.53 -11.70
N ALA A 205 -11.29 5.46 -11.23
CA ALA A 205 -9.89 5.58 -11.68
C ALA A 205 -8.94 4.59 -10.99
N HIS A 206 -9.46 3.82 -10.04
CA HIS A 206 -8.73 2.85 -9.25
C HIS A 206 -9.39 1.48 -9.43
N GLY A 207 -8.66 0.42 -9.12
CA GLY A 207 -9.22 -0.91 -9.10
C GLY A 207 -8.40 -1.89 -8.28
N VAL A 208 -9.02 -3.00 -7.94
CA VAL A 208 -8.37 -4.11 -7.26
C VAL A 208 -8.59 -5.37 -8.08
N LEU A 209 -7.52 -6.10 -8.35
CA LEU A 209 -7.57 -7.45 -8.85
C LEU A 209 -7.42 -8.37 -7.64
N GLN A 210 -8.40 -9.24 -7.39
CA GLN A 210 -8.45 -10.13 -6.22
C GLN A 210 -8.67 -11.58 -6.61
N GLY A 211 -8.53 -12.49 -5.64
CA GLY A 211 -8.70 -13.93 -5.87
C GLY A 211 -7.51 -14.55 -6.62
N LEU A 212 -6.33 -13.95 -6.49
CA LEU A 212 -5.11 -14.47 -7.08
C LEU A 212 -4.50 -15.56 -6.20
N ALA A 213 -4.03 -16.63 -6.81
CA ALA A 213 -3.15 -17.61 -6.16
C ALA A 213 -1.74 -17.06 -5.95
#